data_AF-A0A917E6B1-F1
#
_entry.id   AF-A0A917E6B1-F1
#
_cell.length_a   1.000
_cell.length_b   1.000
_cell.length_c   1.000
_cell.angle_alpha   90.00
_cell.angle_beta   90.00
_cell.angle_gamma   90.00
#
_symmetry.space_group_name_H-M   'P 1'
#
loop_
_entity.id
_entity.type
_entity.pdbx_description
1 polymer ?
#
loop_
_entity_poly.entity_id
_entity_poly.type
_entity_poly.pdbx_seq_one_letter_code
_entity_poly.pdbx_strand_id
1 'polypeptide(L)'
;METPYDWVTIIIFAGLIVLFLQRSQGVARDHLWQYLVAAVGCATTNYLGNEALKLDSTAYHMAAIALGAATLGFIWFALRPFSEPSD
;
A
#
# COMPACT_ATOMS: atom_id res chain seq x y z
N MET A 1 -14.05 -0.28 10.50
CA MET A 1 -13.47 -1.23 9.54
C MET A 1 -14.57 -2.19 9.18
N GLU A 2 -15.25 -1.90 8.10
CA GLU A 2 -16.52 -2.56 7.77
C GLU A 2 -16.43 -3.28 6.42
N THR A 3 -15.52 -2.85 5.55
CA THR A 3 -15.41 -3.38 4.19
C THR A 3 -14.14 -4.23 4.01
N PRO A 4 -14.12 -5.14 3.02
CA PRO A 4 -12.90 -5.84 2.64
C PRO A 4 -11.76 -4.90 2.26
N TYR A 5 -12.07 -3.73 1.68
CA TYR A 5 -11.07 -2.72 1.33
C TYR A 5 -10.38 -2.12 2.56
N ASP A 6 -11.13 -1.87 3.65
CA ASP A 6 -10.56 -1.39 4.91
C ASP A 6 -9.54 -2.40 5.43
N TRP A 7 -9.93 -3.68 5.52
CA TRP A 7 -9.05 -4.73 6.05
C TRP A 7 -7.78 -4.91 5.23
N VAL A 8 -7.92 -5.00 3.90
CA VAL A 8 -6.78 -5.21 3.00
C VAL A 8 -5.81 -4.03 3.05
N THR A 9 -6.32 -2.80 2.89
CA THR A 9 -5.46 -1.62 2.85
C THR A 9 -4.79 -1.35 4.18
N ILE A 10 -5.43 -1.67 5.30
CA ILE A 10 -4.85 -1.52 6.64
C ILE A 10 -3.76 -2.55 6.90
N ILE A 11 -3.94 -3.81 6.50
CA ILE A 11 -2.87 -4.83 6.61
C ILE A 11 -1.64 -4.38 5.82
N ILE A 12 -1.83 -3.91 4.58
CA ILE A 12 -0.73 -3.43 3.74
C ILE A 12 -0.06 -2.20 4.39
N PHE A 13 -0.85 -1.24 4.86
CA PHE A 13 -0.33 -0.03 5.50
C PHE A 13 0.41 -0.31 6.82
N ALA A 14 -0.13 -1.21 7.65
CA ALA A 14 0.56 -1.66 8.86
C ALA A 14 1.89 -2.36 8.51
N GLY A 15 1.91 -3.19 7.47
CA GLY A 15 3.13 -3.78 6.94
C GLY A 15 4.16 -2.73 6.49
N LEU A 16 3.72 -1.66 5.84
CA LEU A 16 4.58 -0.53 5.45
C LEU A 16 5.18 0.18 6.67
N ILE A 17 4.39 0.42 7.72
CA ILE A 17 4.89 1.03 8.96
C ILE A 17 5.97 0.14 9.59
N VAL A 18 5.71 -1.17 9.69
CA VAL A 18 6.70 -2.11 10.25
C VAL A 18 7.98 -2.12 9.42
N LEU A 19 7.87 -2.18 8.09
CA LEU A 19 9.03 -2.15 7.19
C LEU A 19 9.83 -0.85 7.35
N PHE A 20 9.15 0.29 7.39
CA PHE A 20 9.76 1.59 7.58
C PHE A 20 10.53 1.65 8.91
N LEU A 21 9.91 1.21 10.00
CA LEU A 21 10.53 1.21 11.33
C LEU A 21 11.76 0.30 11.38
N GLN A 22 11.68 -0.90 10.80
CA GLN A 22 12.81 -1.83 10.73
C GLN A 22 13.99 -1.22 9.96
N ARG A 23 13.73 -0.56 8.83
CA ARG A 23 14.78 0.02 7.98
C ARG A 23 15.30 1.36 8.47
N SER A 24 14.50 2.10 9.23
CA SER A 24 14.94 3.34 9.87
C SER A 24 16.02 3.13 10.93
N GLN A 25 16.16 1.92 11.46
CA GLN A 25 17.20 1.57 12.44
C GLN A 25 18.47 1.00 11.79
N GLY A 26 18.43 0.68 10.49
CA GLY A 26 19.52 0.06 9.74
C GLY A 26 20.24 1.03 8.79
N VAL A 27 20.94 0.48 7.81
CA VAL A 27 21.55 1.26 6.74
C VAL A 27 20.45 1.93 5.91
N ALA A 28 20.53 3.25 5.77
CA ALA A 28 19.55 4.04 5.03
C ALA A 28 19.55 3.64 3.54
N ARG A 29 18.60 2.78 3.17
CA ARG A 29 18.43 2.26 1.81
C ARG A 29 17.27 2.93 1.06
N ASP A 30 16.26 3.39 1.79
CA ASP A 30 15.02 3.90 1.24
C ASP A 30 14.81 5.36 1.61
N HIS A 31 14.14 6.10 0.73
CA HIS A 31 13.72 7.46 1.02
C HIS A 31 12.29 7.49 1.59
N LEU A 32 12.03 8.40 2.54
CA LEU A 32 10.72 8.58 3.16
C LEU A 32 9.58 8.78 2.14
N TRP A 33 9.85 9.45 1.01
CA TRP A 33 8.83 9.70 0.00
C TRP A 33 8.27 8.42 -0.64
N GLN A 34 9.05 7.33 -0.68
CA GLN A 34 8.58 6.05 -1.23
C GLN A 34 7.50 5.45 -0.32
N TYR A 35 7.68 5.53 0.99
CA TYR A 35 6.67 5.14 1.98
C TYR A 35 5.44 6.04 1.92
N LEU A 36 5.63 7.35 1.69
CA LEU A 36 4.52 8.28 1.52
C LEU A 36 3.68 7.94 0.28
N VAL A 37 4.32 7.67 -0.87
CA VAL A 37 3.62 7.26 -2.09
C VAL A 37 2.83 5.98 -1.87
N ALA A 38 3.43 4.97 -1.22
CA ALA A 38 2.75 3.72 -0.91
C ALA A 38 1.56 3.93 0.06
N ALA A 39 1.74 4.78 1.08
CA ALA A 39 0.69 5.15 2.02
C ALA A 39 -0.51 5.83 1.34
N VAL A 40 -0.24 6.79 0.46
CA VAL A 40 -1.27 7.46 -0.34
C VAL A 40 -1.97 6.46 -1.25
N GLY A 41 -1.23 5.55 -1.90
CA GLY A 41 -1.81 4.46 -2.69
C GLY A 41 -2.79 3.60 -1.89
N CYS A 42 -2.45 3.21 -0.66
CA CYS A 42 -3.35 2.48 0.23
C CYS A 42 -4.61 3.29 0.58
N ALA A 43 -4.44 4.56 0.97
CA ALA A 43 -5.55 5.44 1.33
C ALA A 43 -6.52 5.67 0.15
N THR A 44 -6.00 5.95 -1.04
CA THR A 44 -6.81 6.16 -2.25
C THR A 44 -7.49 4.86 -2.69
N THR A 45 -6.80 3.72 -2.61
CA THR A 45 -7.40 2.40 -2.89
C THR A 45 -8.57 2.13 -1.95
N ASN A 46 -8.42 2.42 -0.66
CA ASN A 46 -9.47 2.23 0.32
C ASN A 46 -10.68 3.12 0.02
N TYR A 47 -10.42 4.40 -0.23
CA TYR A 47 -11.47 5.37 -0.56
C TYR A 47 -12.26 4.94 -1.80
N LEU A 48 -11.58 4.61 -2.90
CA LEU A 48 -12.24 4.20 -4.14
C LEU A 48 -13.01 2.88 -3.97
N GLY A 49 -12.45 1.91 -3.24
CA GLY A 49 -13.13 0.64 -2.99
C GLY A 49 -14.39 0.79 -2.12
N ASN A 50 -14.33 1.66 -1.12
CA ASN A 50 -15.49 1.97 -0.28
C ASN A 50 -16.56 2.75 -1.03
N GLU A 51 -16.20 3.71 -1.88
CA GLU A 51 -17.15 4.39 -2.76
C GLU A 51 -17.75 3.43 -3.81
N ALA A 52 -16.97 2.48 -4.31
CA ALA A 52 -17.48 1.44 -5.22
C ALA A 52 -18.63 0.63 -4.58
N LEU A 53 -18.47 0.23 -3.32
CA LEU A 53 -19.50 -0.50 -2.56
C LEU A 53 -20.73 0.37 -2.29
N LYS A 54 -20.57 1.66 -1.95
CA LYS A 54 -21.70 2.57 -1.70
C LYS A 54 -22.52 2.85 -2.96
N LEU A 55 -21.83 2.99 -4.10
CA LEU A 55 -22.43 3.34 -5.38
C LEU A 55 -22.81 2.11 -6.22
N ASP A 56 -22.56 0.90 -5.72
CA ASP A 56 -22.68 -0.38 -6.44
C ASP A 56 -22.05 -0.34 -7.85
N SER A 57 -20.88 0.30 -7.95
CA SER A 57 -20.25 0.63 -9.22
C SER A 57 -19.08 -0.29 -9.56
N THR A 58 -19.27 -1.16 -10.55
CA THR A 58 -18.24 -2.09 -11.02
C THR A 58 -16.99 -1.36 -11.55
N ALA A 59 -17.16 -0.19 -12.17
CA ALA A 59 -16.04 0.59 -12.68
C ALA A 59 -15.11 1.07 -11.55
N TYR A 60 -15.68 1.50 -10.43
CA TYR A 60 -14.91 1.91 -9.25
C TYR A 60 -14.23 0.73 -8.57
N HIS A 61 -14.87 -0.45 -8.53
CA HIS A 61 -14.23 -1.67 -8.05
C HIS A 61 -12.98 -2.01 -8.86
N MET A 62 -13.07 -1.95 -10.19
CA MET A 62 -11.94 -2.21 -11.09
C MET A 62 -10.82 -1.18 -10.88
N ALA A 63 -11.17 0.11 -10.76
CA ALA A 63 -10.20 1.17 -10.50
C ALA A 63 -9.48 0.97 -9.14
N ALA A 64 -10.22 0.63 -8.09
CA ALA A 64 -9.66 0.36 -6.76
C ALA A 64 -8.72 -0.85 -6.78
N ILE A 65 -9.13 -1.95 -7.41
CA ILE A 65 -8.29 -3.16 -7.54
C ILE A 65 -7.02 -2.86 -8.34
N ALA A 66 -7.14 -2.16 -9.47
CA ALA A 66 -6.01 -1.79 -10.29
C ALA A 66 -5.01 -0.90 -9.52
N LEU A 67 -5.51 0.10 -8.79
CA LEU A 67 -4.68 0.97 -7.97
C LEU A 67 -4.01 0.22 -6.80
N GLY A 68 -4.75 -0.67 -6.14
CA GLY A 68 -4.21 -1.52 -5.08
C GLY A 68 -3.11 -2.43 -5.58
N ALA A 69 -3.32 -3.08 -6.74
CA ALA A 69 -2.31 -3.91 -7.38
C ALA A 69 -1.08 -3.09 -7.82
N ALA A 70 -1.27 -1.89 -8.39
CA ALA A 70 -0.18 -0.99 -8.73
C ALA A 70 0.61 -0.55 -7.49
N THR A 71 -0.08 -0.26 -6.38
CA THR A 71 0.54 0.09 -5.10
C THR A 71 1.39 -1.07 -4.58
N LEU A 72 0.86 -2.31 -4.61
CA LEU A 72 1.62 -3.51 -4.23
C LEU A 72 2.84 -3.73 -5.15
N GLY A 73 2.68 -3.54 -6.45
CA GLY A 73 3.78 -3.62 -7.42
C GLY A 73 4.87 -2.57 -7.14
N PHE A 74 4.49 -1.34 -6.82
CA PHE A 74 5.41 -0.29 -6.41
C PHE A 74 6.16 -0.67 -5.13
N ILE A 75 5.46 -1.16 -4.10
CA ILE A 75 6.09 -1.61 -2.84
C ILE A 75 7.09 -2.73 -3.13
N TRP A 76 6.73 -3.70 -3.96
CA TRP A 76 7.60 -4.84 -4.26
C TRP A 76 8.85 -4.41 -5.06
N PHE A 77 8.70 -3.50 -6.02
CA PHE A 77 9.81 -3.06 -6.88
C PHE A 77 10.72 -2.00 -6.24
N ALA A 78 10.12 -0.97 -5.62
CA ALA A 78 10.84 0.16 -5.05
C ALA A 78 11.34 -0.13 -3.63
N LEU A 79 10.47 -0.64 -2.76
CA LEU A 79 10.84 -0.95 -1.37
C LEU A 79 11.44 -2.35 -1.22
N ARG A 80 11.14 -3.32 -2.09
CA ARG A 80 11.74 -4.67 -2.05
C ARG A 80 11.74 -5.27 -0.63
N PRO A 81 10.57 -5.49 -0.01
CA PRO A 81 10.46 -5.80 1.42
C PRO A 81 11.27 -7.02 1.88
N PHE A 82 11.49 -7.99 0.99
CA PHE A 82 12.16 -9.26 1.30
C PHE A 82 13.60 -9.37 0.77
N SER A 83 14.18 -8.28 0.24
CA SER A 83 15.58 -8.30 -0.18
C SER A 83 16.50 -8.06 1.00
N GLU A 84 17.54 -8.90 1.12
CA GLU A 84 18.64 -8.69 2.05
C GLU A 84 19.47 -7.44 1.67
N PRO A 85 20.24 -6.88 2.62
CA PRO A 85 21.29 -5.93 2.29
C PRO A 85 22.27 -6.65 1.36
N SER A 86 22.41 -6.17 0.12
CA SER A 86 23.57 -6.58 -0.69
C SER A 86 24.78 -5.86 -0.10
N ASP A 87 25.73 -6.65 0.41
CA ASP A 87 27.03 -6.21 0.94
C ASP A 87 27.74 -5.16 0.07
#